data_AF-A0A537Y808-F1
#
_entry.id   AF-A0A537Y808-F1
#
_cell.length_a   1.000
_cell.length_b   1.000
_cell.length_c   1.000
_cell.angle_alpha   90.00
_cell.angle_beta   90.00
_cell.angle_gamma   90.00
#
_symmetry.space_group_name_H-M   'P 1'
#
loop_
_entity.id
_entity.type
_entity.pdbx_description
1 polymer ?
#
loop_
_entity_poly.entity_id
_entity_poly.type
_entity_poly.pdbx_seq_one_letter_code
_entity_poly.pdbx_strand_id
1 'polypeptide(L)'
;MRALRVIVIVLLTATASAVHLPAAEATATPTFRSLTSANTGPDHIASLTITVPSTVVDGDVLLLLFESSNAADPTGLGAWTKIDSGDAGSSLRGQSFYRIANHEPASYTLTYSTAIHINAVMMDYSGVDIASPISAHGVVSLDNYMQTIAGPSMTGVGPNDLSIIAYHARGVPVGAWTFTPPSGWIERIQGTTNSPNNPDVGSSIVEKVGAGGSPSETTSIQVTYVTTALALRASADSAPVARLAVSPTSGQAPLPVTADASTSTDTDATPIATYAFDFGDGSAVVG
;
A
#
# COMPACT_ATOMS: atom_id res chain seq x y z
N MET A 1 -16.91 -4.78 -6.71
CA MET A 1 -18.09 -5.66 -6.45
C MET A 1 -17.88 -6.28 -5.09
N ARG A 2 -18.77 -6.04 -4.12
CA ARG A 2 -18.65 -6.63 -2.78
C ARG A 2 -18.96 -8.12 -2.89
N ALA A 3 -18.04 -8.97 -2.44
CA ALA A 3 -18.27 -10.41 -2.40
C ALA A 3 -19.41 -10.69 -1.40
N LEU A 4 -20.54 -11.19 -1.92
CA LEU A 4 -21.67 -11.62 -1.13
C LEU A 4 -21.31 -12.98 -0.52
N ARG A 5 -21.13 -13.06 0.80
CA ARG A 5 -20.67 -14.28 1.48
C ARG A 5 -21.86 -15.00 2.12
N VAL A 6 -22.36 -16.03 1.44
CA VAL A 6 -23.47 -16.88 1.90
C VAL A 6 -22.89 -18.02 2.73
N ILE A 7 -23.26 -18.10 4.01
CA ILE A 7 -23.05 -19.29 4.84
C ILE A 7 -24.24 -20.23 4.58
N VAL A 8 -23.99 -21.42 4.02
CA VAL A 8 -25.04 -22.45 3.83
C VAL A 8 -24.83 -23.51 4.88
N ILE A 9 -25.68 -23.54 5.91
CA ILE A 9 -25.76 -24.63 6.89
C ILE A 9 -26.79 -25.61 6.37
N VAL A 10 -26.50 -26.90 6.24
CA VAL A 10 -27.44 -27.95 5.82
C VAL A 10 -27.74 -28.86 7.01
N LEU A 11 -29.01 -28.98 7.44
CA LEU A 11 -29.42 -29.99 8.42
C LEU A 11 -30.01 -31.24 7.71
N LEU A 12 -29.25 -32.34 7.65
CA LEU A 12 -29.81 -33.68 7.41
C LEU A 12 -29.68 -34.50 8.71
N THR A 13 -30.82 -34.88 9.29
CA THR A 13 -31.00 -35.88 10.37
C THR A 13 -29.96 -35.90 11.51
N ALA A 14 -30.37 -35.45 12.70
CA ALA A 14 -29.75 -35.61 14.04
C ALA A 14 -28.26 -35.21 14.24
N THR A 15 -27.52 -34.88 13.19
CA THR A 15 -26.18 -34.26 13.27
C THR A 15 -26.17 -32.96 12.49
N ALA A 16 -26.41 -31.84 13.17
CA ALA A 16 -26.19 -30.52 12.58
C ALA A 16 -24.67 -30.32 12.41
N SER A 17 -24.21 -30.22 11.17
CA SER A 17 -22.81 -29.92 10.85
C SER A 17 -22.75 -28.58 10.15
N ALA A 18 -21.93 -27.65 10.65
CA ALA A 18 -21.56 -26.47 9.90
C ALA A 18 -20.64 -26.91 8.76
N VAL A 19 -21.12 -26.86 7.52
CA VAL A 19 -20.28 -27.15 6.35
C VAL A 19 -19.60 -25.85 5.93
N HIS A 20 -18.27 -25.84 6.03
CA HIS A 20 -17.48 -24.80 5.40
C HIS A 20 -17.38 -25.13 3.91
N LEU A 21 -18.11 -24.39 3.07
CA LEU A 21 -17.78 -24.36 1.65
C LEU A 21 -16.50 -23.52 1.53
N PRO A 22 -15.40 -24.04 0.95
CA PRO A 22 -14.22 -23.24 0.72
C PRO A 22 -14.58 -22.13 -0.26
N ALA A 23 -14.84 -20.94 0.26
CA ALA A 23 -14.87 -19.74 -0.54
C ALA A 23 -13.42 -19.47 -0.98
N ALA A 24 -13.22 -19.18 -2.26
CA ALA A 24 -11.94 -18.67 -2.72
C ALA A 24 -11.58 -17.42 -1.89
N GLU A 25 -10.41 -17.40 -1.27
CA GLU A 25 -9.88 -16.23 -0.55
C GLU A 25 -9.95 -15.01 -1.47
N ALA A 26 -10.80 -14.05 -1.14
CA ALA A 26 -10.99 -12.86 -1.94
C ALA A 26 -9.96 -11.82 -1.51
N THR A 27 -8.76 -11.83 -2.10
CA THR A 27 -7.74 -10.80 -1.82
C THR A 27 -8.25 -9.43 -2.29
N ALA A 28 -8.47 -8.49 -1.36
CA ALA A 28 -8.79 -7.11 -1.68
C ALA A 28 -7.51 -6.33 -1.99
N THR A 29 -7.52 -5.57 -3.09
CA THR A 29 -6.39 -4.70 -3.46
C THR A 29 -6.14 -3.62 -2.39
N PRO A 30 -4.87 -3.31 -2.07
CA PRO A 30 -4.54 -2.17 -1.24
C PRO A 30 -5.23 -0.88 -1.70
N THR A 31 -5.76 -0.11 -0.75
CA THR A 31 -6.53 1.10 -1.03
C THR A 31 -5.76 2.33 -0.56
N PHE A 32 -5.43 3.22 -1.51
CA PHE A 32 -4.90 4.55 -1.22
C PHE A 32 -5.91 5.38 -0.41
N ARG A 33 -5.48 5.90 0.75
CA ARG A 33 -6.30 6.80 1.58
C ARG A 33 -5.98 8.26 1.30
N SER A 34 -4.73 8.65 1.53
CA SER A 34 -4.26 10.02 1.31
C SER A 34 -2.73 10.09 1.24
N LEU A 35 -2.23 11.30 0.98
CA LEU A 35 -0.80 11.59 1.01
C LEU A 35 -0.53 12.98 1.58
N THR A 36 0.69 13.18 2.03
CA THR A 36 1.28 14.49 2.35
C THR A 36 2.62 14.61 1.63
N SER A 37 3.05 15.84 1.37
CA SER A 37 4.36 16.12 0.78
C SER A 37 5.04 17.28 1.48
N ALA A 38 6.36 17.29 1.42
CA ALA A 38 7.20 18.36 1.91
C ALA A 38 8.45 18.46 1.04
N ASN A 39 8.95 19.68 0.84
CA ASN A 39 10.23 19.92 0.21
C ASN A 39 10.93 21.11 0.86
N THR A 40 12.20 21.30 0.52
CA THR A 40 13.04 22.36 1.09
C THR A 40 12.80 23.74 0.46
N GLY A 41 11.90 23.84 -0.52
CA GLY A 41 11.71 25.05 -1.32
C GLY A 41 13.01 25.47 -2.03
N PRO A 42 13.34 26.77 -2.06
CA PRO A 42 14.51 27.28 -2.76
C PRO A 42 15.81 27.11 -1.97
N ASP A 43 15.74 26.76 -0.69
CA ASP A 43 16.88 26.76 0.23
C ASP A 43 17.47 25.36 0.43
N HIS A 44 18.78 25.30 0.66
CA HIS A 44 19.41 24.12 1.22
C HIS A 44 19.12 24.07 2.72
N ILE A 45 18.52 22.98 3.21
CA ILE A 45 18.25 22.79 4.64
C ILE A 45 18.74 21.41 5.09
N ALA A 46 19.20 21.32 6.33
CA ALA A 46 19.70 20.07 6.90
C ALA A 46 18.59 19.18 7.47
N SER A 47 17.34 19.68 7.52
CA SER A 47 16.23 19.01 8.15
C SER A 47 14.92 19.28 7.40
N LEU A 48 14.21 18.23 7.02
CA LEU A 48 12.88 18.31 6.41
C LEU A 48 11.85 17.65 7.33
N THR A 49 10.79 18.36 7.69
CA THR A 49 9.66 17.81 8.44
C THR A 49 8.54 17.44 7.47
N ILE A 50 8.07 16.20 7.55
CA ILE A 50 6.93 15.70 6.79
C ILE A 50 5.81 15.30 7.74
N THR A 51 4.62 15.84 7.49
CA THR A 51 3.42 15.58 8.29
C THR A 51 2.88 14.19 8.01
N VAL A 52 2.47 13.45 9.03
CA VAL A 52 1.74 12.17 8.83
C VAL A 52 0.33 12.49 8.31
N PRO A 53 -0.15 11.83 7.25
CA PRO A 53 -1.48 12.11 6.72
C PRO A 53 -2.57 11.93 7.81
N SER A 54 -3.54 12.85 7.86
CA SER A 54 -4.56 12.83 8.93
C SER A 54 -5.55 11.67 8.84
N THR A 55 -5.50 10.87 7.77
CA THR A 55 -6.34 9.69 7.56
C THR A 55 -5.76 8.41 8.15
N VAL A 56 -4.51 8.46 8.62
CA VAL A 56 -3.77 7.28 9.08
C VAL A 56 -4.44 6.69 10.31
N VAL A 57 -4.68 5.39 10.25
CA VAL A 57 -5.15 4.57 11.36
C VAL A 57 -4.12 3.48 11.64
N ASP A 58 -4.06 3.02 12.89
CA ASP A 58 -3.21 1.89 13.26
C ASP A 58 -3.51 0.67 12.37
N GLY A 59 -2.45 0.03 11.89
CA GLY A 59 -2.54 -1.09 10.94
C GLY A 59 -2.54 -0.67 9.47
N ASP A 60 -2.65 0.62 9.14
CA ASP A 60 -2.35 1.10 7.79
C ASP A 60 -0.84 0.94 7.48
N VAL A 61 -0.49 0.85 6.20
CA VAL A 61 0.90 0.85 5.74
C VAL A 61 1.23 2.24 5.20
N LEU A 62 2.20 2.88 5.85
CA LEU A 62 2.79 4.11 5.40
C LEU A 62 3.95 3.83 4.47
N LEU A 63 4.00 4.56 3.36
CA LEU A 63 5.17 4.65 2.50
C LEU A 63 5.79 6.03 2.62
N LEU A 64 7.11 6.07 2.68
CA LEU A 64 7.89 7.31 2.63
C LEU A 64 8.86 7.20 1.47
N LEU A 65 8.62 8.04 0.47
CA LEU A 65 9.33 8.09 -0.81
C LEU A 65 9.97 9.46 -0.91
N PHE A 66 11.29 9.52 -1.02
CA PHE A 66 11.99 10.81 -1.02
C PHE A 66 13.31 10.74 -1.76
N GLU A 67 13.77 11.91 -2.15
CA GLU A 67 15.07 12.12 -2.74
C GLU A 67 15.80 13.28 -2.11
N SER A 68 17.12 13.20 -2.20
CA SER A 68 18.05 14.20 -1.67
C SER A 68 19.10 14.54 -2.71
N SER A 69 19.55 15.79 -2.72
CA SER A 69 20.62 16.26 -3.61
C SER A 69 22.03 15.87 -3.12
N ASN A 70 22.15 14.69 -2.48
CA ASN A 70 23.41 14.06 -2.08
C ASN A 70 23.23 12.54 -1.88
N ALA A 71 24.30 11.77 -2.00
CA ALA A 71 24.28 10.33 -1.73
C ALA A 71 24.46 10.03 -0.23
N ALA A 72 23.49 10.43 0.61
CA ALA A 72 23.51 10.18 2.06
C ALA A 72 22.14 9.72 2.57
N ASP A 73 22.13 8.86 3.60
CA ASP A 73 20.89 8.49 4.29
C ASP A 73 20.56 9.52 5.38
N PRO A 74 19.27 9.87 5.58
CA PRO A 74 18.86 10.70 6.70
C PRO A 74 18.88 9.90 8.01
N THR A 75 18.98 10.64 9.11
CA THR A 75 18.67 10.18 10.46
C THR A 75 17.25 10.59 10.85
N GLY A 76 16.70 10.00 11.92
CA GLY A 76 15.34 10.30 12.40
C GLY A 76 14.25 9.32 11.95
N LEU A 77 14.61 8.30 11.15
CA LEU A 77 13.67 7.31 10.63
C LEU A 77 13.43 6.09 11.55
N GLY A 78 14.16 5.91 12.65
CA GLY A 78 13.82 4.95 13.72
C GLY A 78 13.27 3.59 13.22
N ALA A 79 11.98 3.33 13.51
CA ALA A 79 11.27 2.08 13.20
C ALA A 79 10.68 2.00 11.77
N TRP A 80 11.11 2.86 10.85
CA TRP A 80 10.84 2.70 9.42
C TRP A 80 11.78 1.63 8.82
N THR A 81 11.24 0.79 7.95
CA THR A 81 12.01 -0.23 7.22
C THR A 81 12.36 0.30 5.84
N LYS A 82 13.65 0.31 5.50
CA LYS A 82 14.13 0.67 4.16
C LYS A 82 13.75 -0.44 3.16
N ILE A 83 13.19 -0.04 2.02
CA ILE A 83 12.88 -0.95 0.91
C ILE A 83 14.05 -0.90 -0.08
N ASP A 84 14.22 0.24 -0.75
CA ASP A 84 15.27 0.45 -1.74
C ASP A 84 15.97 1.80 -1.57
N SER A 85 17.17 1.88 -2.14
CA SER A 85 17.83 3.15 -2.43
C SER A 85 18.74 3.01 -3.64
N GLY A 86 18.89 4.09 -4.39
CA GLY A 86 19.86 4.20 -5.48
C GLY A 86 20.50 5.57 -5.51
N ASP A 87 21.61 5.67 -6.23
CA ASP A 87 22.40 6.89 -6.37
C ASP A 87 22.66 7.19 -7.84
N ALA A 88 22.39 8.43 -8.26
CA ALA A 88 22.89 8.95 -9.54
C ALA A 88 24.14 9.79 -9.27
N GLY A 89 25.28 9.11 -9.30
CA GLY A 89 26.56 9.66 -8.90
C GLY A 89 26.54 10.09 -7.44
N SER A 90 27.16 11.23 -7.13
CA SER A 90 27.08 11.84 -5.79
C SER A 90 25.95 12.87 -5.64
N SER A 91 25.17 13.09 -6.71
CA SER A 91 24.33 14.28 -6.86
C SER A 91 22.86 14.07 -6.50
N LEU A 92 22.40 12.83 -6.50
CA LEU A 92 21.03 12.45 -6.22
C LEU A 92 21.02 11.08 -5.55
N ARG A 93 20.25 10.95 -4.47
CA ARG A 93 19.81 9.68 -3.91
C ARG A 93 18.30 9.63 -3.90
N GLY A 94 17.73 8.54 -4.38
CA GLY A 94 16.29 8.24 -4.26
C GLY A 94 16.09 7.06 -3.32
N GLN A 95 15.06 7.12 -2.48
CA GLN A 95 14.84 6.14 -1.41
C GLN A 95 13.36 5.86 -1.16
N SER A 96 13.09 4.63 -0.77
CA SER A 96 11.76 4.17 -0.37
C SER A 96 11.82 3.43 0.97
N PHE A 97 10.85 3.72 1.83
CA PHE A 97 10.68 3.10 3.14
C PHE A 97 9.22 2.76 3.36
N TYR A 98 8.95 1.74 4.18
CA TYR A 98 7.62 1.49 4.71
C TYR A 98 7.61 1.44 6.23
N ARG A 99 6.41 1.61 6.79
CA ARG A 99 6.12 1.42 8.20
C ARG A 99 4.68 0.94 8.37
N ILE A 100 4.46 0.04 9.32
CA ILE A 100 3.11 -0.28 9.79
C ILE A 100 2.72 0.78 10.82
N ALA A 101 1.65 1.52 10.56
CA ALA A 101 1.18 2.58 11.43
C ALA A 101 0.81 2.03 12.80
N ASN A 102 1.36 2.65 13.85
CA ASN A 102 1.04 2.32 15.24
C ASN A 102 1.28 3.53 16.12
N HIS A 103 0.20 4.24 16.45
CA HIS A 103 0.18 5.47 17.23
C HIS A 103 1.18 6.50 16.66
N GLU A 104 1.00 6.80 15.38
CA GLU A 104 1.92 7.65 14.64
C GLU A 104 1.99 9.07 15.23
N PRO A 105 3.19 9.68 15.29
CA PRO A 105 3.31 11.09 15.65
C PRO A 105 2.66 11.98 14.59
N ALA A 106 2.46 13.26 14.90
CA ALA A 106 1.92 14.20 13.91
C ALA A 106 2.86 14.41 12.70
N SER A 107 4.16 14.19 12.86
CA SER A 107 5.15 14.35 11.81
C SER A 107 6.44 13.56 12.09
N TYR A 108 7.21 13.36 11.02
CA TYR A 108 8.56 12.84 11.04
C TYR A 108 9.55 13.89 10.54
N THR A 109 10.80 13.82 11.01
CA THR A 109 11.86 14.75 10.60
C THR A 109 13.04 13.97 10.03
N LEU A 110 13.36 14.24 8.77
CA LEU A 110 14.54 13.74 8.06
C LEU A 110 15.71 14.68 8.35
N THR A 111 16.77 14.20 9.02
CA THR A 111 17.93 15.03 9.36
C THR A 111 19.20 14.55 8.65
N TYR A 112 19.89 15.47 7.99
CA TYR A 112 21.14 15.25 7.26
C TYR A 112 22.30 15.99 7.92
N SER A 113 23.52 15.49 7.74
CA SER A 113 24.74 16.13 8.24
C SER A 113 25.11 17.42 7.49
N THR A 114 24.51 17.65 6.32
CA THR A 114 24.75 18.81 5.46
C THR A 114 23.43 19.39 4.98
N ALA A 115 23.37 20.70 4.79
CA ALA A 115 22.21 21.35 4.18
C ALA A 115 22.12 21.01 2.69
N ILE A 116 20.96 20.50 2.25
CA ILE A 116 20.74 19.96 0.90
C ILE A 116 19.30 20.21 0.45
N HIS A 117 19.01 19.95 -0.83
CA HIS A 117 17.64 19.90 -1.33
C HIS A 117 17.05 18.52 -1.09
N ILE A 118 15.80 18.49 -0.65
CA ILE A 118 15.04 17.29 -0.31
C ILE A 118 13.62 17.48 -0.81
N ASN A 119 13.06 16.45 -1.42
CA ASN A 119 11.63 16.38 -1.70
C ASN A 119 11.14 15.00 -1.25
N ALA A 120 10.01 14.99 -0.53
CA ALA A 120 9.51 13.82 0.16
C ALA A 120 7.99 13.75 0.08
N VAL A 121 7.48 12.52 -0.04
CA VAL A 121 6.07 12.20 -0.07
C VAL A 121 5.82 11.06 0.91
N MET A 122 4.80 11.22 1.75
CA MET A 122 4.29 10.18 2.62
C MET A 122 2.90 9.76 2.16
N MET A 123 2.68 8.47 1.98
CA MET A 123 1.44 7.92 1.45
C MET A 123 0.86 6.89 2.41
N ASP A 124 -0.46 6.89 2.53
CA ASP A 124 -1.23 6.07 3.45
C ASP A 124 -2.08 5.04 2.68
N TYR A 125 -1.89 3.76 3.00
CA TYR A 125 -2.57 2.63 2.38
C TYR A 125 -3.21 1.70 3.41
N SER A 126 -4.44 1.26 3.10
CA SER A 126 -5.14 0.21 3.86
C SER A 126 -5.28 -1.08 3.04
N GLY A 127 -5.63 -2.20 3.69
CA GLY A 127 -5.82 -3.48 3.01
C GLY A 127 -4.51 -4.13 2.54
N VAL A 128 -3.40 -3.81 3.20
CA VAL A 128 -2.07 -4.39 2.94
C VAL A 128 -1.81 -5.52 3.94
N ASP A 129 -1.15 -6.59 3.51
CA ASP A 129 -0.65 -7.64 4.42
C ASP A 129 0.41 -7.07 5.38
N ILE A 130 0.02 -6.79 6.63
CA ILE A 130 0.93 -6.19 7.62
C ILE A 130 2.02 -7.15 8.13
N ALA A 131 1.89 -8.46 7.89
CA ALA A 131 2.92 -9.42 8.26
C ALA A 131 4.05 -9.46 7.21
N SER A 132 3.72 -9.22 5.94
CA SER A 132 4.68 -9.16 4.85
C SER A 132 4.23 -8.16 3.76
N PRO A 133 4.34 -6.84 4.01
CA PRO A 133 3.68 -5.81 3.22
C PRO A 133 4.23 -5.59 1.83
N ILE A 134 5.46 -6.02 1.54
CA ILE A 134 6.12 -5.84 0.24
C ILE A 134 6.21 -7.20 -0.45
N SER A 135 5.59 -7.35 -1.63
CA SER A 135 5.66 -8.58 -2.42
C SER A 135 6.79 -8.58 -3.45
N ALA A 136 7.14 -7.41 -3.97
CA ALA A 136 8.25 -7.20 -4.88
C ALA A 136 8.75 -5.75 -4.74
N HIS A 137 10.01 -5.51 -5.09
CA HIS A 137 10.58 -4.17 -5.14
C HIS A 137 11.78 -4.14 -6.09
N GLY A 138 12.31 -2.96 -6.38
CA GLY A 138 13.47 -2.79 -7.25
C GLY A 138 13.89 -1.34 -7.41
N VAL A 139 15.11 -1.16 -7.94
CA VAL A 139 15.71 0.16 -8.15
C VAL A 139 16.46 0.21 -9.47
N VAL A 140 16.38 1.36 -10.16
CA VAL A 140 17.23 1.73 -11.30
C VAL A 140 17.88 3.07 -10.99
N SER A 141 19.13 3.27 -11.40
CA SER A 141 19.82 4.55 -11.26
C SER A 141 20.59 4.87 -12.53
N LEU A 142 20.63 6.16 -12.88
CA LEU A 142 21.38 6.64 -14.04
C LEU A 142 21.99 8.02 -13.76
N ASP A 143 23.33 8.05 -13.75
CA ASP A 143 24.14 9.28 -13.67
C ASP A 143 24.49 9.80 -15.07
N ASN A 144 23.46 9.94 -15.91
CA ASN A 144 23.57 10.56 -17.22
C ASN A 144 22.27 11.29 -17.56
N TYR A 145 22.38 12.43 -18.24
CA TYR A 145 21.26 13.31 -18.54
C TYR A 145 20.36 12.75 -19.64
N MET A 146 19.17 12.29 -19.26
CA MET A 146 18.15 11.72 -20.14
C MET A 146 16.82 12.43 -19.97
N GLN A 147 15.95 12.38 -20.98
CA GLN A 147 14.56 12.83 -20.86
C GLN A 147 13.58 11.69 -20.60
N THR A 148 14.05 10.45 -20.65
CA THR A 148 13.27 9.25 -20.35
C THR A 148 13.83 8.60 -19.10
N ILE A 149 12.97 8.43 -18.10
CA ILE A 149 13.29 7.79 -16.83
C ILE A 149 12.76 6.36 -16.88
N ALA A 150 13.65 5.38 -16.71
CA ALA A 150 13.27 3.97 -16.71
C ALA A 150 12.83 3.51 -15.32
N GLY A 151 11.76 2.70 -15.25
CA GLY A 151 11.38 1.95 -14.06
C GLY A 151 12.05 0.57 -14.00
N PRO A 152 12.28 0.00 -12.81
CA PRO A 152 12.73 -1.39 -12.66
C PRO A 152 11.60 -2.38 -13.04
N SER A 153 11.97 -3.60 -13.41
CA SER A 153 11.04 -4.73 -13.44
C SER A 153 10.87 -5.32 -12.04
N MET A 154 9.64 -5.63 -11.64
CA MET A 154 9.34 -6.28 -10.37
C MET A 154 8.83 -7.71 -10.60
N THR A 155 9.50 -8.70 -10.01
CA THR A 155 9.09 -10.11 -10.07
C THR A 155 8.33 -10.51 -8.83
N GLY A 156 7.22 -11.25 -8.98
CA GLY A 156 6.42 -11.73 -7.85
C GLY A 156 5.23 -10.84 -7.47
N VAL A 157 4.90 -9.85 -8.30
CA VAL A 157 3.70 -9.01 -8.12
C VAL A 157 2.44 -9.85 -8.36
N GLY A 158 1.62 -10.02 -7.33
CA GLY A 158 0.32 -10.69 -7.41
C GLY A 158 -0.71 -9.85 -8.18
N PRO A 159 -1.77 -10.45 -8.73
CA PRO A 159 -2.77 -9.74 -9.54
C PRO A 159 -3.56 -8.68 -8.76
N ASN A 160 -3.61 -8.81 -7.43
CA ASN A 160 -4.28 -7.86 -6.53
C ASN A 160 -3.31 -6.94 -5.79
N ASP A 161 -1.99 -7.13 -5.95
CA ASP A 161 -1.00 -6.27 -5.31
C ASP A 161 -1.02 -4.88 -5.96
N LEU A 162 -0.64 -3.86 -5.20
CA LEU A 162 -0.58 -2.49 -5.71
C LEU A 162 0.87 -2.10 -5.97
N SER A 163 1.23 -1.97 -7.25
CA SER A 163 2.55 -1.53 -7.68
C SER A 163 2.63 -0.01 -7.61
N ILE A 164 3.69 0.50 -7.00
CA ILE A 164 3.96 1.93 -6.79
C ILE A 164 5.38 2.20 -7.28
N ILE A 165 5.55 3.26 -8.06
CA ILE A 165 6.82 3.67 -8.62
C ILE A 165 7.05 5.13 -8.30
N ALA A 166 8.21 5.43 -7.72
CA ALA A 166 8.68 6.78 -7.49
C ALA A 166 9.86 7.07 -8.42
N TYR A 167 9.62 7.97 -9.37
CA TYR A 167 10.63 8.47 -10.31
C TYR A 167 11.31 9.69 -9.70
N HIS A 168 12.42 9.48 -9.01
CA HIS A 168 13.22 10.55 -8.43
C HIS A 168 14.21 11.08 -9.47
N ALA A 169 14.33 12.39 -9.58
CA ALA A 169 15.17 13.01 -10.58
C ALA A 169 15.79 14.31 -10.09
N ARG A 170 16.92 14.63 -10.72
CA ARG A 170 17.66 15.87 -10.53
C ARG A 170 17.80 16.55 -11.87
N GLY A 171 17.25 17.76 -11.95
CA GLY A 171 17.44 18.68 -13.05
C GLY A 171 18.58 19.67 -12.77
N VAL A 172 19.29 20.05 -13.84
CA VAL A 172 20.25 21.16 -13.83
C VAL A 172 19.69 22.50 -14.33
N PRO A 173 18.58 22.60 -15.09
CA PRO A 173 18.06 23.91 -15.45
C PRO A 173 17.42 24.59 -14.24
N VAL A 174 17.39 25.92 -14.27
CA VAL A 174 16.73 26.74 -13.25
C VAL A 174 15.21 26.67 -13.46
N GLY A 175 14.48 26.26 -12.42
CA GLY A 175 13.03 26.40 -12.34
C GLY A 175 12.25 25.10 -12.45
N ALA A 176 10.96 25.19 -12.13
CA ALA A 176 10.06 24.05 -12.12
C ALA A 176 9.95 23.40 -13.51
N TRP A 177 9.91 22.07 -13.51
CA TRP A 177 9.78 21.23 -14.69
C TRP A 177 8.72 20.16 -14.43
N THR A 178 8.29 19.47 -15.48
CA THR A 178 7.12 18.58 -15.43
C THR A 178 7.48 17.16 -15.80
N PHE A 179 6.77 16.25 -15.17
CA PHE A 179 6.77 14.82 -15.45
C PHE A 179 5.57 14.45 -16.33
N THR A 180 5.72 13.43 -17.16
CA THR A 180 4.65 12.87 -17.99
C THR A 180 4.52 11.37 -17.69
N PRO A 181 3.58 10.99 -16.80
CA PRO A 181 3.37 9.62 -16.33
C PRO A 181 3.24 8.56 -17.43
N PRO A 182 3.66 7.31 -17.17
CA PRO A 182 3.38 6.19 -18.06
C PRO A 182 1.87 6.00 -18.28
N SER A 183 1.47 5.73 -19.52
CA SER A 183 0.07 5.50 -19.88
C SER A 183 -0.56 4.35 -19.09
N GLY A 184 -1.79 4.56 -18.61
CA GLY A 184 -2.55 3.57 -17.86
C GLY A 184 -2.04 3.32 -16.44
N TRP A 185 -1.25 4.25 -15.88
CA TRP A 185 -0.94 4.35 -14.46
C TRP A 185 -1.67 5.55 -13.86
N ILE A 186 -2.02 5.47 -12.57
CA ILE A 186 -2.61 6.58 -11.83
C ILE A 186 -1.47 7.42 -11.29
N GLU A 187 -1.41 8.70 -11.67
CA GLU A 187 -0.52 9.67 -11.04
C GLU A 187 -1.08 10.09 -9.68
N ARG A 188 -0.25 9.97 -8.64
CA ARG A 188 -0.63 10.36 -7.28
C ARG A 188 -0.15 11.76 -6.96
N ILE A 189 1.09 12.06 -7.33
CA ILE A 189 1.69 13.38 -7.13
C ILE A 189 2.93 13.51 -8.00
N GLN A 190 3.20 14.75 -8.43
CA GLN A 190 4.53 15.17 -8.84
C GLN A 190 4.91 16.44 -8.09
N GLY A 191 6.21 16.63 -7.83
CA GLY A 191 6.73 17.78 -7.11
C GLY A 191 8.18 18.02 -7.45
N THR A 192 8.56 19.29 -7.58
CA THR A 192 9.95 19.72 -7.79
C THR A 192 10.29 20.80 -6.77
N THR A 193 11.54 20.87 -6.33
CA THR A 193 12.08 22.05 -5.67
C THR A 193 12.16 23.21 -6.67
N ASN A 194 12.31 24.42 -6.17
CA ASN A 194 12.37 25.64 -6.97
C ASN A 194 13.58 26.51 -6.58
N SER A 195 14.77 25.90 -6.63
CA SER A 195 16.06 26.50 -6.31
C SER A 195 16.50 27.49 -7.40
N PRO A 196 16.76 28.76 -7.06
CA PRO A 196 17.30 29.71 -8.02
C PRO A 196 18.77 29.40 -8.38
N ASN A 197 19.43 28.52 -7.63
CA ASN A 197 20.87 28.31 -7.69
C ASN A 197 21.30 26.95 -8.29
N ASN A 198 20.36 26.03 -8.55
CA ASN A 198 20.61 24.66 -9.05
C ASN A 198 21.47 23.81 -8.09
N PRO A 199 21.17 22.51 -7.88
CA PRO A 199 20.16 21.70 -8.57
C PRO A 199 18.78 21.66 -7.98
N ASP A 200 17.80 21.48 -8.87
CA ASP A 200 16.45 21.11 -8.48
C ASP A 200 16.29 19.59 -8.44
N VAL A 201 15.72 19.09 -7.35
CA VAL A 201 15.28 17.70 -7.23
C VAL A 201 13.77 17.63 -7.35
N GLY A 202 13.25 16.50 -7.78
CA GLY A 202 11.82 16.26 -7.81
C GLY A 202 11.46 14.81 -8.04
N SER A 203 10.19 14.50 -7.81
CA SER A 203 9.63 13.18 -7.94
C SER A 203 8.29 13.20 -8.67
N SER A 204 8.02 12.14 -9.43
CA SER A 204 6.67 11.71 -9.83
C SER A 204 6.39 10.36 -9.19
N ILE A 205 5.20 10.19 -8.60
CA ILE A 205 4.77 8.94 -8.00
C ILE A 205 3.50 8.46 -8.67
N VAL A 206 3.56 7.23 -9.17
CA VAL A 206 2.47 6.58 -9.90
C VAL A 206 2.17 5.22 -9.31
N GLU A 207 0.95 4.74 -9.51
CA GLU A 207 0.56 3.40 -9.10
C GLU A 207 -0.33 2.66 -10.09
N LYS A 208 -0.32 1.32 -9.99
CA LYS A 208 -1.15 0.42 -10.79
C LYS A 208 -1.29 -0.94 -10.13
N VAL A 209 -2.48 -1.52 -10.22
CA VAL A 209 -2.76 -2.86 -9.69
C VAL A 209 -2.12 -3.94 -10.56
N GLY A 210 -1.46 -4.92 -9.93
CA GLY A 210 -0.94 -6.14 -10.56
C GLY A 210 0.18 -5.91 -11.57
N ALA A 211 0.94 -4.83 -11.48
CA ALA A 211 1.87 -4.41 -12.52
C ALA A 211 3.35 -4.64 -12.15
N GLY A 212 3.90 -5.80 -12.56
CA GLY A 212 5.34 -6.11 -12.41
C GLY A 212 6.25 -5.60 -13.54
N GLY A 213 5.69 -4.92 -14.55
CA GLY A 213 6.46 -4.40 -15.69
C GLY A 213 7.42 -3.27 -15.32
N SER A 214 8.21 -2.82 -16.29
CA SER A 214 9.19 -1.72 -16.17
C SER A 214 8.73 -0.47 -16.94
N PRO A 215 7.66 0.22 -16.51
CA PRO A 215 7.17 1.40 -17.22
C PRO A 215 8.21 2.54 -17.15
N SER A 216 8.25 3.34 -18.21
CA SER A 216 9.08 4.53 -18.29
C SER A 216 8.23 5.79 -18.22
N GLU A 217 8.80 6.85 -17.66
CA GLU A 217 8.24 8.19 -17.64
C GLU A 217 9.11 9.16 -18.47
N THR A 218 8.57 10.31 -18.86
CA THR A 218 9.35 11.36 -19.53
C THR A 218 9.30 12.69 -18.79
N THR A 219 10.35 13.49 -18.92
CA THR A 219 10.49 14.82 -18.31
C THR A 219 10.59 15.91 -19.37
N SER A 220 10.17 17.14 -19.05
CA SER A 220 10.29 18.28 -19.98
C SER A 220 11.71 18.84 -20.13
N ILE A 221 12.65 18.29 -19.37
CA ILE A 221 14.08 18.64 -19.34
C ILE A 221 14.93 17.37 -19.27
N GLN A 222 16.24 17.47 -19.48
CA GLN A 222 17.15 16.35 -19.17
C GLN A 222 17.44 16.26 -17.67
N VAL A 223 17.43 15.05 -17.13
CA VAL A 223 17.67 14.75 -15.71
C VAL A 223 18.60 13.57 -15.54
N THR A 224 19.31 13.53 -14.41
CA THR A 224 19.81 12.27 -13.82
C THR A 224 18.73 11.71 -12.90
N TYR A 225 18.65 10.39 -12.71
CA TYR A 225 17.52 9.81 -11.99
C TYR A 225 17.85 8.58 -11.16
N VAL A 226 16.99 8.35 -10.17
CA VAL A 226 16.86 7.12 -9.41
C VAL A 226 15.38 6.77 -9.40
N THR A 227 15.02 5.57 -9.83
CA THR A 227 13.64 5.09 -9.76
C THR A 227 13.56 3.99 -8.71
N THR A 228 12.77 4.20 -7.66
CA THR A 228 12.42 3.13 -6.72
C THR A 228 11.03 2.61 -7.04
N ALA A 229 10.83 1.30 -6.92
CA ALA A 229 9.53 0.68 -7.11
C ALA A 229 9.29 -0.39 -6.05
N LEU A 230 8.02 -0.55 -5.68
CA LEU A 230 7.57 -1.57 -4.75
C LEU A 230 6.16 -2.03 -5.12
N ALA A 231 5.80 -3.22 -4.69
CA ALA A 231 4.44 -3.73 -4.75
C ALA A 231 3.94 -3.99 -3.32
N LEU A 232 2.88 -3.28 -2.92
CA LEU A 232 2.17 -3.54 -1.68
C LEU A 232 1.38 -4.84 -1.84
N ARG A 233 1.64 -5.81 -0.95
CA ARG A 233 0.97 -7.10 -0.94
C ARG A 233 -0.47 -6.92 -0.45
N ALA A 234 -1.42 -7.39 -1.26
CA ALA A 234 -2.82 -7.44 -0.84
C ALA A 234 -3.00 -8.31 0.42
N SER A 235 -3.78 -7.85 1.39
CA SER A 235 -4.15 -8.69 2.53
C SER A 235 -5.03 -9.84 2.07
N ALA A 236 -4.67 -11.07 2.42
CA ALA A 236 -5.56 -12.22 2.25
C ALA A 236 -6.78 -12.07 3.16
N ASP A 237 -7.96 -12.30 2.61
CA ASP A 237 -9.22 -12.36 3.33
C ASP A 237 -9.53 -13.84 3.54
N SER A 238 -9.33 -14.27 4.78
CA SER A 238 -9.58 -15.64 5.23
C SER A 238 -11.08 -15.85 5.38
N ALA A 239 -11.55 -17.04 5.03
CA ALA A 239 -12.96 -17.33 5.18
C ALA A 239 -13.33 -17.48 6.68
N PRO A 240 -14.54 -17.03 7.11
CA PRO A 240 -14.95 -17.13 8.49
C PRO A 240 -15.09 -18.59 8.95
N VAL A 241 -14.76 -18.83 10.21
CA VAL A 241 -14.99 -20.12 10.89
C VAL A 241 -16.41 -20.15 11.42
N ALA A 242 -17.30 -20.81 10.67
CA ALA A 242 -18.69 -21.01 11.07
C ALA A 242 -18.81 -21.99 12.25
N ARG A 243 -19.60 -21.62 13.25
CA ARG A 243 -19.98 -22.49 14.37
C ARG A 243 -21.49 -22.47 14.55
N LEU A 244 -22.06 -23.62 14.91
CA LEU A 244 -23.50 -23.78 15.12
C LEU A 244 -23.76 -24.64 16.35
N ALA A 245 -24.62 -24.14 17.24
CA ALA A 245 -25.22 -24.91 18.32
C ALA A 245 -26.73 -25.04 18.07
N VAL A 246 -27.29 -26.21 18.33
CA VAL A 246 -28.74 -26.47 18.23
C VAL A 246 -29.27 -27.04 19.54
N SER A 247 -30.43 -26.55 20.00
CA SER A 247 -31.05 -27.00 21.24
C SER A 247 -32.57 -26.83 21.23
N PRO A 248 -33.37 -27.82 21.69
CA PRO A 248 -32.97 -29.20 21.99
C PRO A 248 -32.64 -30.01 20.72
N THR A 249 -31.79 -31.03 20.84
CA THR A 249 -31.37 -31.88 19.70
C THR A 249 -32.38 -32.98 19.36
N SER A 250 -33.35 -33.25 20.23
CA SER A 250 -34.42 -34.24 20.03
C SER A 250 -35.60 -34.00 20.98
N GLY A 251 -36.76 -34.58 20.67
CA GLY A 251 -38.00 -34.43 21.43
C GLY A 251 -39.23 -34.91 20.64
N GLN A 252 -40.42 -34.86 21.26
CA GLN A 252 -41.67 -35.20 20.58
C GLN A 252 -42.19 -34.01 19.76
N ALA A 253 -42.78 -34.29 18.60
CA ALA A 253 -43.33 -33.26 17.73
C ALA A 253 -44.68 -32.71 18.26
N PRO A 254 -44.97 -31.40 18.08
CA PRO A 254 -44.07 -30.37 17.54
C PRO A 254 -42.99 -29.96 18.55
N LEU A 255 -41.72 -29.95 18.11
CA LEU A 255 -40.57 -29.58 18.94
C LEU A 255 -40.00 -28.24 18.46
N PRO A 256 -40.06 -27.16 19.26
CA PRO A 256 -39.32 -25.95 18.95
C PRO A 256 -37.82 -26.19 19.14
N VAL A 257 -37.02 -25.84 18.13
CA VAL A 257 -35.55 -25.96 18.14
C VAL A 257 -34.95 -24.57 17.87
N THR A 258 -33.95 -24.20 18.66
CA THR A 258 -33.16 -22.98 18.47
C THR A 258 -31.83 -23.34 17.82
N ALA A 259 -31.47 -22.60 16.75
CA ALA A 259 -30.17 -22.63 16.11
C ALA A 259 -29.40 -21.35 16.46
N ASP A 260 -28.19 -21.49 17.00
CA ASP A 260 -27.34 -20.38 17.45
C ASP A 260 -25.97 -20.44 16.76
N ALA A 261 -25.70 -19.44 15.91
CA ALA A 261 -24.43 -19.30 15.19
C ALA A 261 -23.50 -18.22 15.79
N SER A 262 -23.84 -17.68 16.96
CA SER A 262 -23.15 -16.53 17.60
C SER A 262 -21.68 -16.78 17.94
N THR A 263 -21.24 -18.04 17.97
CA THR A 263 -19.85 -18.42 18.22
C THR A 263 -19.00 -18.52 16.94
N SER A 264 -19.58 -18.20 15.77
CA SER A 264 -18.83 -18.08 14.53
C SER A 264 -17.81 -16.93 14.65
N THR A 265 -16.64 -17.11 14.05
CA THR A 265 -15.54 -16.13 14.15
C THR A 265 -15.00 -15.80 12.77
N ASP A 266 -14.78 -14.52 12.51
CA ASP A 266 -13.86 -14.04 11.47
C ASP A 266 -12.75 -13.27 12.18
N THR A 267 -11.51 -13.63 11.90
CA THR A 267 -10.34 -13.12 12.66
C THR A 267 -9.53 -12.10 11.88
N ASP A 268 -9.90 -11.83 10.63
CA ASP A 268 -9.26 -10.79 9.83
C ASP A 268 -10.03 -9.47 9.86
N ALA A 269 -9.63 -8.52 9.02
CA ALA A 269 -10.20 -7.18 8.98
C ALA A 269 -11.62 -7.12 8.38
N THR A 270 -12.14 -8.23 7.84
CA THR A 270 -13.48 -8.34 7.27
C THR A 270 -14.40 -9.10 8.23
N PRO A 271 -15.32 -8.44 8.93
CA PRO A 271 -16.22 -9.13 9.84
C PRO A 271 -17.26 -9.97 9.08
N ILE A 272 -17.83 -10.98 9.76
CA ILE A 272 -18.94 -11.79 9.24
C ILE A 272 -20.10 -10.87 8.82
N ALA A 273 -20.39 -10.83 7.52
CA ALA A 273 -21.38 -9.91 6.97
C ALA A 273 -22.83 -10.39 7.19
N THR A 274 -23.08 -11.68 7.06
CA THR A 274 -24.43 -12.28 7.10
C THR A 274 -24.40 -13.70 7.65
N TYR A 275 -25.52 -14.13 8.22
CA TYR A 275 -25.81 -15.52 8.55
C TYR A 275 -26.94 -16.01 7.64
N ALA A 276 -26.88 -17.29 7.24
CA ALA A 276 -27.99 -17.94 6.56
C ALA A 276 -28.11 -19.38 7.05
N PHE A 277 -29.34 -19.81 7.26
CA PHE A 277 -29.71 -21.11 7.79
C PHE A 277 -30.60 -21.83 6.77
N ASP A 278 -30.13 -22.96 6.26
CA ASP A 278 -30.90 -23.86 5.41
C ASP A 278 -31.23 -25.14 6.20
N PHE A 279 -32.52 -25.39 6.40
CA PHE A 279 -32.94 -26.53 7.21
C PHE A 279 -32.86 -27.87 6.45
N GLY A 280 -32.56 -27.86 5.14
CA GLY A 280 -32.38 -29.06 4.32
C GLY A 280 -33.68 -29.82 4.02
N ASP A 281 -34.83 -29.33 4.49
CA ASP A 281 -36.16 -29.91 4.33
C ASP A 281 -36.99 -29.25 3.20
N GLY A 282 -36.37 -28.31 2.47
CA GLY A 282 -37.02 -27.53 1.41
C GLY A 282 -37.81 -26.31 1.92
N SER A 283 -37.77 -26.03 3.23
CA SER A 283 -38.23 -24.74 3.75
C SER A 283 -37.32 -23.59 3.28
N ALA A 284 -37.81 -22.36 3.41
CA ALA A 284 -37.05 -21.19 2.98
C ALA A 284 -35.80 -20.98 3.85
N VAL A 285 -34.69 -20.59 3.22
CA VAL A 285 -33.49 -20.13 3.91
C VAL A 285 -33.82 -18.86 4.72
N VAL A 286 -33.38 -18.81 5.97
CA VAL A 286 -33.61 -17.67 6.89
C VAL A 286 -32.29 -17.12 7.42
N GLY A 287 -32.27 -15.85 7.84
CA GLY A 287 -31.08 -15.18 8.38
C GLY A 287 -30.98 -13.72 7.96
#